data_AF-A0A1Y4F9S7-F1
#
_entry.id   AF-A0A1Y4F9S7-F1
#
_cell.length_a   1.000
_cell.length_b   1.000
_cell.length_c   1.000
_cell.angle_alpha   90.00
_cell.angle_beta   90.00
_cell.angle_gamma   90.00
#
_symmetry.space_group_name_H-M   'P 1'
#
loop_
_entity.id
_entity.type
_entity.pdbx_description
1 polymer ?
#
loop_
_entity_poly.entity_id
_entity_poly.type
_entity_poly.pdbx_seq_one_letter_code
_entity_poly.pdbx_strand_id
1 'polypeptide(L)'
;MIYQAILKIGGKEIPLLYYSYRCHLRHCDDPNLGRIIQLHIQVCEEIGNRENLPVEGDLITLMFECSGDEQFFYDWLNEGSMHYGEIHFIYNENEVVDIFRFWDCFCLKIEESMSAVNSPMVMTVYLSPGIIKRNNLEVREKVWKISDIMQKQSISPIMQIKDKGITEVYWTYSKDFIRLKKKSRHYIDLNLHIKTHGYMPGECIAISIKRNDLTSIAIETNQIQIIGRVNNNNEVIIENVFEKYTLNLR
;
A
#
# COMPACT_ATOMS: atom_id res chain seq x y z
N MET A 1 -17.20 2.14 14.70
CA MET A 1 -16.26 1.68 13.66
C MET A 1 -15.30 0.73 14.34
N ILE A 2 -15.31 -0.55 13.97
CA ILE A 2 -14.44 -1.57 14.55
C ILE A 2 -13.41 -1.91 13.46
N TYR A 3 -12.16 -1.53 13.70
CA TYR A 3 -11.03 -2.01 12.90
C TYR A 3 -10.49 -3.25 13.60
N GLN A 4 -10.33 -4.33 12.85
CA GLN A 4 -9.74 -5.56 13.34
C GLN A 4 -8.49 -5.86 12.53
N ALA A 5 -7.45 -6.36 13.20
CA ALA A 5 -6.25 -6.85 12.55
C ALA A 5 -6.14 -8.37 12.78
N ILE A 6 -5.80 -9.12 11.72
CA ILE A 6 -5.61 -10.58 11.79
C ILE A 6 -4.23 -10.91 11.23
N LEU A 7 -3.42 -11.60 12.04
CA LEU A 7 -2.15 -12.19 11.61
C LEU A 7 -2.42 -13.56 10.98
N LYS A 8 -1.92 -13.78 9.76
CA LYS A 8 -1.88 -15.08 9.09
C LYS A 8 -0.44 -15.56 9.00
N ILE A 9 -0.13 -16.65 9.69
CA ILE A 9 1.23 -17.22 9.72
C ILE A 9 1.20 -18.71 10.03
N GLY A 10 2.06 -19.50 9.36
CA GLY A 10 2.15 -20.94 9.61
C GLY A 10 0.83 -21.71 9.42
N GLY A 11 -0.08 -21.21 8.59
CA GLY A 11 -1.43 -21.77 8.42
C GLY A 11 -2.45 -21.41 9.51
N LYS A 12 -2.06 -20.56 10.48
CA LYS A 12 -2.93 -20.08 11.57
C LYS A 12 -3.43 -18.66 11.27
N GLU A 13 -4.63 -18.34 11.75
CA GLU A 13 -5.20 -16.98 11.73
C GLU A 13 -5.43 -16.51 13.18
N ILE A 14 -4.80 -15.40 13.56
CA ILE A 14 -4.76 -14.92 14.95
C ILE A 14 -5.25 -13.48 15.00
N PRO A 15 -6.34 -13.18 15.73
CA PRO A 15 -6.80 -11.81 15.92
C PRO A 15 -5.82 -11.04 16.81
N LEU A 16 -5.46 -9.83 16.38
CA LEU A 16 -4.51 -8.98 17.09
C LEU A 16 -5.25 -7.95 17.96
N LEU A 17 -4.86 -7.88 19.23
CA LEU A 17 -5.27 -6.83 20.17
C LEU A 17 -4.49 -5.54 19.94
N TYR A 18 -3.20 -5.67 19.56
CA TYR A 18 -2.32 -4.54 19.30
C TYR A 18 -1.36 -4.86 18.16
N TYR A 19 -1.14 -3.85 17.32
CA TYR A 19 -0.15 -3.83 16.27
C TYR A 19 0.64 -2.52 16.37
N SER A 20 1.96 -2.63 16.41
CA SER A 20 2.85 -1.49 16.27
C SER A 20 4.02 -1.83 15.38
N TYR A 21 4.47 -0.83 14.65
CA TYR A 21 5.59 -0.93 13.75
C TYR A 21 6.54 0.23 14.05
N ARG A 22 7.80 -0.08 14.37
CA ARG A 22 8.80 0.91 14.79
C ARG A 22 10.00 0.93 13.84
N CYS A 23 10.41 2.14 13.45
CA CYS A 23 11.64 2.39 12.71
C CYS A 23 12.73 2.94 13.62
N HIS A 24 13.95 2.41 13.50
CA HIS A 24 15.14 3.06 14.03
C HIS A 24 15.81 3.87 12.93
N LEU A 25 15.79 5.19 13.07
CA LEU A 25 16.79 6.02 12.42
C LEU A 25 18.08 5.84 13.23
N ARG A 26 19.06 5.10 12.69
CA ARG A 26 20.42 5.14 13.26
C ARG A 26 21.00 6.52 12.99
N HIS A 27 21.01 7.35 14.02
CA HIS A 27 21.68 8.65 14.00
C HIS A 27 23.19 8.42 14.07
N CYS A 28 23.88 8.59 12.95
CA CYS A 28 25.30 8.90 13.00
C CYS A 28 25.41 10.43 13.17
N ASP A 29 25.79 10.84 14.38
CA ASP A 29 26.48 12.09 14.75
C ASP A 29 25.85 13.50 14.57
N ASP A 30 24.57 13.67 14.20
CA ASP A 30 23.92 15.00 14.26
C ASP A 30 22.85 15.10 15.37
N PRO A 31 23.13 15.79 16.50
CA PRO A 31 22.19 15.96 17.61
C PRO A 31 20.93 16.76 17.24
N ASN A 32 20.93 17.47 16.11
CA ASN A 32 19.80 18.27 15.62
C ASN A 32 18.96 17.55 14.55
N LEU A 33 19.34 16.35 14.11
CA LEU A 33 18.63 15.66 13.02
C LEU A 33 17.14 15.42 13.34
N GLY A 34 16.81 15.09 14.59
CA GLY A 34 15.42 14.95 15.03
C GLY A 34 14.62 16.24 14.86
N ARG A 35 15.26 17.39 15.12
CA ARG A 35 14.65 18.71 14.90
C ARG A 35 14.51 19.04 13.42
N ILE A 36 15.50 18.68 12.61
CA ILE A 36 15.48 18.86 11.15
C ILE A 36 14.35 18.03 10.51
N ILE A 37 14.20 16.77 10.91
CA ILE A 37 13.10 15.90 10.44
C ILE A 37 11.75 16.48 10.87
N GLN A 38 11.62 16.92 12.13
CA GLN A 38 10.39 17.53 12.62
C GLN A 38 10.02 18.80 11.81
N LEU A 39 10.99 19.67 11.54
CA LEU A 39 10.79 20.87 10.74
C LEU A 39 10.44 20.53 9.29
N HIS A 40 11.08 19.51 8.72
CA HIS A 40 10.76 19.04 7.37
C HIS A 40 9.33 18.49 7.28
N ILE A 41 8.90 17.67 8.24
CA ILE A 41 7.51 17.17 8.31
C ILE A 41 6.55 18.34 8.42
N GLN A 42 6.81 19.29 9.31
CA GLN A 42 5.95 20.46 9.51
C GLN A 42 5.82 21.29 8.22
N VAL A 43 6.94 21.55 7.52
CA VAL A 43 6.94 22.27 6.24
C VAL A 43 6.17 21.48 5.17
N CYS A 44 6.37 20.17 5.09
CA CYS A 44 5.64 19.28 4.18
C CYS A 44 4.12 19.27 4.45
N GLU A 45 3.71 19.35 5.71
CA GLU A 45 2.29 19.49 6.12
C GLU A 45 1.72 20.85 5.72
N GLU A 46 2.48 21.94 5.91
CA GLU A 46 2.06 23.30 5.56
C GLU A 46 1.92 23.52 4.05
N ILE A 47 2.79 22.92 3.23
CA ILE A 47 2.75 23.04 1.77
C ILE A 47 1.84 22.01 1.08
N GLY A 48 1.18 21.14 1.86
CA GLY A 48 0.30 20.08 1.35
C GLY A 48 1.03 18.98 0.56
N ASN A 49 2.37 18.96 0.59
CA ASN A 49 3.21 17.94 -0.03
C ASN A 49 3.68 16.96 1.04
N ARG A 50 2.74 16.18 1.59
CA ARG A 50 3.08 15.12 2.54
C ARG A 50 3.74 13.97 1.77
N GLU A 51 5.00 14.16 1.38
CA GLU A 51 5.88 13.02 1.21
C GLU A 51 6.00 12.40 2.60
N ASN A 52 5.30 11.28 2.81
CA ASN A 52 5.60 10.43 3.94
C ASN A 52 7.06 10.05 3.76
N LEU A 53 7.96 10.73 4.49
CA LEU A 53 9.30 10.20 4.70
C LEU A 53 9.09 8.72 5.04
N PRO A 54 9.70 7.77 4.30
CA PRO A 54 9.51 6.37 4.55
C PRO A 54 10.25 6.02 5.84
N VAL A 55 9.68 6.46 6.97
CA VAL A 55 10.09 6.07 8.31
C VAL A 55 9.40 4.73 8.57
N GLU A 56 9.76 3.76 7.74
CA GLU A 56 9.42 2.36 7.90
C GLU A 56 10.65 1.67 8.47
N GLY A 57 10.53 0.87 9.52
CA GLY A 57 11.71 0.14 9.98
C GLY A 57 11.47 -1.20 10.62
N ASP A 58 12.36 -1.55 11.55
CA ASP A 58 12.83 -2.92 11.57
C ASP A 58 12.02 -3.89 12.41
N LEU A 59 11.14 -3.39 13.29
CA LEU A 59 10.52 -4.17 14.36
C LEU A 59 9.00 -4.08 14.32
N ILE A 60 8.35 -5.23 14.19
CA ILE A 60 6.91 -5.41 14.35
C ILE A 60 6.67 -5.88 15.79
N THR A 61 5.72 -5.26 16.48
CA THR A 61 5.25 -5.70 17.80
C THR A 61 3.78 -6.07 17.69
N LEU A 62 3.46 -7.31 18.04
CA LEU A 62 2.13 -7.90 17.98
C LEU A 62 1.69 -8.32 19.37
N MET A 63 0.43 -8.09 19.73
CA MET A 63 -0.18 -8.63 20.95
C MET A 63 -1.48 -9.34 20.61
N PHE A 64 -1.69 -10.53 21.17
CA PHE A 64 -2.91 -11.32 21.00
C PHE A 64 -3.22 -12.15 22.24
N GLU A 65 -4.47 -12.62 22.35
CA GLU A 65 -4.92 -13.50 23.43
C GLU A 65 -4.36 -14.90 23.25
N CYS A 66 -3.85 -15.50 24.33
CA CYS A 66 -3.36 -16.89 24.29
C CYS A 66 -4.54 -17.85 24.21
N SER A 67 -4.47 -18.75 23.23
CA SER A 67 -5.42 -19.84 22.99
C SER A 67 -4.92 -21.19 23.55
N GLY A 68 -3.63 -21.27 23.94
CA GLY A 68 -2.97 -22.51 24.34
C GLY A 68 -2.30 -23.24 23.18
N ASP A 69 -2.35 -22.69 21.96
CA ASP A 69 -1.75 -23.23 20.73
C ASP A 69 -0.64 -22.31 20.17
N GLU A 70 0.14 -21.71 21.07
CA GLU A 70 1.23 -20.79 20.73
C GLU A 70 2.59 -21.48 20.53
N GLN A 71 2.65 -22.82 20.52
CA GLN A 71 3.88 -23.61 20.33
C GLN A 71 4.72 -23.12 19.14
N PHE A 72 4.05 -22.78 18.03
CA PHE A 72 4.69 -22.23 16.84
C PHE A 72 5.59 -21.01 17.13
N PHE A 73 5.16 -20.09 18.01
CA PHE A 73 5.96 -18.89 18.31
C PHE A 73 7.18 -19.22 19.17
N TYR A 74 7.04 -20.18 20.10
CA TYR A 74 8.15 -20.68 20.90
C TYR A 74 9.20 -21.37 20.05
N ASP A 75 8.77 -22.24 19.13
CA ASP A 75 9.67 -22.92 18.19
C ASP A 75 10.35 -21.90 17.29
N TRP A 76 9.61 -20.94 16.75
CA TRP A 76 10.17 -19.85 15.94
C TRP A 76 11.25 -19.06 16.69
N LEU A 77 11.01 -18.69 17.96
CA LEU A 77 12.00 -17.98 18.78
C LEU A 77 13.24 -18.84 19.06
N ASN A 78 13.06 -20.12 19.39
CA ASN A 78 14.14 -20.99 19.84
C ASN A 78 14.98 -21.55 18.69
N GLU A 79 14.36 -21.87 17.56
CA GLU A 79 15.04 -22.41 16.39
C GLU A 79 15.77 -21.32 15.61
N GLY A 80 15.38 -20.06 15.78
CA GLY A 80 15.87 -18.96 14.96
C GLY A 80 15.52 -19.16 13.49
N SER A 81 14.38 -19.80 13.20
CA SER A 81 13.86 -19.98 11.85
C SER A 81 13.31 -18.67 11.31
N MET A 82 13.25 -18.55 9.97
CA MET A 82 12.63 -17.41 9.32
C MET A 82 11.28 -17.80 8.73
N HIS A 83 10.27 -16.97 8.96
CA HIS A 83 8.92 -17.24 8.44
C HIS A 83 8.37 -16.10 7.59
N TYR A 84 7.41 -16.49 6.75
CA TYR A 84 6.52 -15.60 6.02
C TYR A 84 5.25 -15.37 6.83
N GLY A 85 4.70 -14.15 6.77
CA GLY A 85 3.39 -13.89 7.32
C GLY A 85 2.73 -12.65 6.73
N GLU A 86 1.43 -12.54 6.99
CA GLU A 86 0.59 -11.43 6.54
C GLU A 86 -0.23 -10.88 7.70
N ILE A 87 -0.42 -9.56 7.74
CA ILE A 87 -1.32 -8.89 8.66
C ILE A 87 -2.41 -8.22 7.83
N HIS A 88 -3.64 -8.69 8.02
CA HIS A 88 -4.83 -8.22 7.32
C HIS A 88 -5.54 -7.20 8.19
N PHE A 89 -5.71 -5.99 7.68
CA PHE A 89 -6.49 -4.95 8.32
C PHE A 89 -7.91 -4.99 7.76
N ILE A 90 -8.88 -5.28 8.60
CA ILE A 90 -10.28 -5.50 8.23
C ILE A 90 -11.13 -4.35 8.81
N TYR A 91 -11.92 -3.75 7.94
CA TYR A 91 -12.91 -2.74 8.27
C TYR A 91 -14.31 -3.35 8.23
N ASN A 92 -15.12 -3.08 9.26
CA ASN A 92 -16.51 -3.55 9.37
C ASN A 92 -16.67 -5.06 9.08
N GLU A 93 -15.74 -5.87 9.61
CA GLU A 93 -15.74 -7.34 9.59
C GLU A 93 -15.64 -8.01 8.20
N ASN A 94 -15.81 -7.27 7.11
CA ASN A 94 -15.95 -7.85 5.77
C ASN A 94 -14.97 -7.29 4.72
N GLU A 95 -14.37 -6.13 4.97
CA GLU A 95 -13.53 -5.45 3.97
C GLU A 95 -12.06 -5.44 4.40
N VAL A 96 -11.20 -6.19 3.70
CA VAL A 96 -9.75 -6.09 3.90
C VAL A 96 -9.27 -4.80 3.23
N VAL A 97 -9.00 -3.78 4.05
CA VAL A 97 -8.55 -2.46 3.58
C VAL A 97 -7.07 -2.43 3.26
N ASP A 98 -6.28 -3.31 3.88
CA ASP A 98 -4.84 -3.37 3.66
C ASP A 98 -4.23 -4.70 4.10
N ILE A 99 -3.11 -5.06 3.48
CA ILE A 99 -2.34 -6.26 3.82
C ILE A 99 -0.87 -5.87 3.94
N PHE A 100 -0.33 -6.08 5.14
CA PHE A 100 1.11 -5.95 5.42
C PHE A 100 1.74 -7.34 5.34
N ARG A 101 2.62 -7.56 4.37
CA ARG A 101 3.31 -8.84 4.16
C ARG A 101 4.76 -8.73 4.59
N PHE A 102 5.28 -9.80 5.17
CA PHE A 102 6.68 -9.90 5.54
C PHE A 102 7.29 -11.27 5.20
N TRP A 103 8.57 -11.25 4.83
CA TRP A 103 9.39 -12.43 4.57
C TRP A 103 10.68 -12.36 5.38
N ASP A 104 11.38 -13.49 5.42
CA ASP A 104 12.67 -13.63 6.09
C ASP A 104 12.62 -13.08 7.52
N CYS A 105 11.55 -13.41 8.24
CA CYS A 105 11.22 -12.76 9.48
C CYS A 105 11.65 -13.61 10.67
N PHE A 106 12.42 -13.02 11.58
CA PHE A 106 12.80 -13.65 12.84
C PHE A 106 11.85 -13.26 13.96
N CYS A 107 11.56 -14.21 14.86
CA CYS A 107 11.02 -13.92 16.18
C CYS A 107 12.19 -13.55 17.11
N LEU A 108 12.17 -12.33 17.67
CA LEU A 108 13.28 -11.81 18.49
C LEU A 108 13.01 -11.90 19.99
N LYS A 109 11.74 -11.81 20.38
CA LYS A 109 11.33 -11.79 21.78
C LYS A 109 9.86 -12.18 21.90
N ILE A 110 9.55 -12.90 22.97
CA ILE A 110 8.20 -13.17 23.44
C ILE A 110 8.09 -12.64 24.87
N GLU A 111 6.98 -11.96 25.16
CA GLU A 111 6.57 -11.59 26.51
C GLU A 111 5.17 -12.14 26.75
N GLU A 112 4.96 -12.82 27.87
CA GLU A 112 3.64 -13.25 28.31
C GLU A 112 3.21 -12.42 29.52
N SER A 113 1.95 -12.02 29.52
CA SER A 113 1.35 -11.31 30.63
C SER A 113 0.01 -11.91 30.98
N MET A 114 -0.18 -12.16 32.27
CA MET A 114 -1.45 -12.59 32.86
C MET A 114 -1.91 -11.51 33.83
N SER A 115 -3.19 -11.15 33.76
CA SER A 115 -3.82 -10.24 34.72
C SER A 115 -4.51 -11.04 35.83
N ALA A 116 -4.52 -10.53 37.06
CA ALA A 116 -5.17 -11.18 38.21
C ALA A 116 -6.72 -11.14 38.19
N VAL A 117 -7.32 -10.73 37.07
CA VAL A 117 -8.76 -10.51 36.87
C VAL A 117 -9.20 -11.29 35.61
N ASN A 118 -10.50 -11.37 35.31
CA ASN A 118 -11.13 -12.02 34.13
C ASN A 118 -10.61 -11.60 32.72
N SER A 119 -9.46 -10.94 32.62
CA SER A 119 -8.79 -10.68 31.34
C SER A 119 -8.03 -11.93 30.90
N PRO A 120 -8.13 -12.31 29.62
CA PRO A 120 -7.38 -13.44 29.09
C PRO A 120 -5.87 -13.19 29.19
N MET A 121 -5.10 -14.27 29.28
CA MET A 121 -3.65 -14.21 29.16
C MET A 121 -3.31 -13.70 27.76
N VAL A 122 -2.31 -12.82 27.67
CA VAL A 122 -1.87 -12.24 26.39
C VAL A 122 -0.41 -12.53 26.13
N MET A 123 -0.09 -12.75 24.86
CA MET A 123 1.27 -12.89 24.36
C MET A 123 1.62 -11.66 23.52
N THR A 124 2.80 -11.09 23.76
CA THR A 124 3.40 -10.04 22.95
C THR A 124 4.63 -10.59 22.23
N VAL A 125 4.64 -10.48 20.91
CA VAL A 125 5.70 -11.00 20.04
C VAL A 125 6.38 -9.86 19.32
N TYR A 126 7.72 -9.90 19.27
CA TYR A 126 8.56 -8.94 18.58
C TYR A 126 9.21 -9.60 17.38
N LEU A 127 8.91 -9.12 16.18
CA LEU A 127 9.34 -9.70 14.92
C LEU A 127 10.24 -8.74 14.14
N SER A 128 11.30 -9.26 13.54
CA SER A 128 12.18 -8.51 12.64
C SER A 128 12.12 -9.09 11.23
N PRO A 129 11.33 -8.49 10.32
CA PRO A 129 11.29 -8.91 8.93
C PRO A 129 12.57 -8.53 8.18
N GLY A 130 13.00 -9.41 7.26
CA GLY A 130 14.03 -9.11 6.27
C GLY A 130 13.48 -8.39 5.04
N ILE A 131 12.21 -8.64 4.72
CA ILE A 131 11.50 -8.00 3.62
C ILE A 131 10.09 -7.64 4.04
N ILE A 132 9.60 -6.47 3.61
CA ILE A 132 8.23 -6.02 3.83
C ILE A 132 7.60 -5.52 2.52
N LYS A 133 6.28 -5.73 2.39
CA LYS A 133 5.47 -5.21 1.29
C LYS A 133 4.08 -4.89 1.78
N ARG A 134 3.65 -3.66 1.53
CA ARG A 134 2.28 -3.19 1.72
C ARG A 134 1.61 -2.98 0.36
N ASN A 135 0.28 -3.09 0.29
CA ASN A 135 -0.44 -3.12 -0.99
C ASN A 135 -0.10 -1.93 -1.92
N ASN A 136 0.12 -0.74 -1.36
CA ASN A 136 0.39 0.49 -2.14
C ASN A 136 1.80 1.08 -1.96
N LEU A 137 2.72 0.35 -1.33
CA LEU A 137 4.09 0.82 -1.08
C LEU A 137 5.10 -0.08 -1.77
N GLU A 138 6.26 0.46 -2.16
CA GLU A 138 7.34 -0.33 -2.74
C GLU A 138 7.81 -1.43 -1.77
N VAL A 139 8.39 -2.50 -2.33
CA VAL A 139 9.06 -3.52 -1.50
C VAL A 139 10.25 -2.86 -0.80
N ARG A 140 10.44 -3.16 0.48
CA ARG A 140 11.62 -2.75 1.24
C ARG A 140 12.33 -3.98 1.79
N GLU A 141 13.65 -4.00 1.62
CA GLU A 141 14.49 -5.17 1.87
C GLU A 141 15.70 -4.79 2.71
N LYS A 142 16.04 -5.60 3.71
CA LYS A 142 17.29 -5.50 4.46
C LYS A 142 18.41 -6.18 3.68
N VAL A 143 19.64 -5.70 3.86
CA VAL A 143 20.84 -6.22 3.15
C VAL A 143 21.05 -7.72 3.35
N TRP A 144 20.61 -8.27 4.47
CA TRP A 144 20.76 -9.69 4.82
C TRP A 144 19.60 -10.58 4.34
N LYS A 145 18.63 -10.05 3.59
CA LYS A 145 17.52 -10.86 3.07
C LYS A 145 18.02 -12.09 2.29
N ILE A 146 17.26 -13.17 2.35
CA ILE A 146 17.55 -14.42 1.63
C ILE A 146 16.59 -14.59 0.45
N SER A 147 15.31 -14.29 0.66
CA SER A 147 14.27 -14.45 -0.34
C SER A 147 14.39 -13.43 -1.46
N ASP A 148 14.33 -13.88 -2.71
CA ASP A 148 14.18 -12.97 -3.85
C ASP A 148 12.71 -12.85 -4.26
N ILE A 149 12.08 -11.74 -3.87
CA ILE A 149 10.68 -11.46 -4.19
C ILE A 149 10.54 -10.91 -5.63
N MET A 150 11.63 -10.42 -6.23
CA MET A 150 11.63 -9.89 -7.60
C MET A 150 11.56 -10.99 -8.67
N GLN A 151 11.69 -12.28 -8.30
CA GLN A 151 11.65 -13.42 -9.24
C GLN A 151 10.54 -14.45 -9.00
N LYS A 152 9.66 -14.29 -8.01
CA LYS A 152 8.49 -15.17 -7.81
C LYS A 152 7.16 -14.43 -7.96
N GLN A 153 6.90 -13.94 -9.18
CA GLN A 153 5.54 -13.92 -9.71
C GLN A 153 5.28 -15.22 -10.47
N SER A 154 5.26 -16.34 -9.74
CA SER A 154 4.55 -17.54 -10.15
C SER A 154 3.55 -17.87 -9.04
N ILE A 155 2.44 -17.13 -9.08
CA ILE A 155 1.27 -17.34 -8.24
C ILE A 155 0.68 -18.70 -8.64
N SER A 156 0.65 -19.67 -7.72
CA SER A 156 -0.33 -20.75 -7.81
C SER A 156 -1.63 -20.32 -7.09
N PRO A 157 -2.81 -20.72 -7.59
CA PRO A 157 -4.03 -19.94 -7.46
C PRO A 157 -5.04 -20.59 -6.51
N ILE A 158 -5.48 -19.87 -5.47
CA ILE A 158 -6.87 -19.95 -4.97
C ILE A 158 -7.34 -18.53 -4.62
N MET A 159 -7.48 -17.72 -5.66
CA MET A 159 -8.49 -16.69 -5.72
C MET A 159 -8.78 -16.57 -7.21
N GLN A 160 -10.03 -16.72 -7.64
CA GLN A 160 -10.35 -16.52 -9.04
C GLN A 160 -9.86 -15.12 -9.42
N ILE A 161 -8.75 -15.05 -10.17
CA ILE A 161 -8.33 -13.85 -10.87
C ILE A 161 -9.47 -13.60 -11.83
N LYS A 162 -10.43 -12.75 -11.44
CA LYS A 162 -11.21 -12.05 -12.43
C LYS A 162 -10.18 -11.28 -13.22
N ASP A 163 -10.03 -11.65 -14.49
CA ASP A 163 -9.24 -10.89 -15.46
C ASP A 163 -9.54 -9.41 -15.23
N LYS A 164 -8.51 -8.64 -14.88
CA LYS A 164 -8.64 -7.21 -14.63
C LYS A 164 -8.14 -6.50 -15.87
N GLY A 165 -9.00 -5.71 -16.47
CA GLY A 165 -8.61 -5.02 -17.69
C GLY A 165 -9.45 -3.80 -17.98
N ILE A 166 -8.93 -3.03 -18.93
CA ILE A 166 -9.61 -1.86 -19.49
C ILE A 166 -10.36 -2.34 -20.72
N THR A 167 -11.69 -2.20 -20.71
CA THR A 167 -12.52 -2.56 -21.86
C THR A 167 -12.59 -1.42 -22.88
N GLU A 168 -12.56 -0.18 -22.40
CA GLU A 168 -12.74 0.98 -23.26
C GLU A 168 -12.05 2.22 -22.65
N VAL A 169 -11.42 3.03 -23.51
CA VAL A 169 -10.91 4.36 -23.15
C VAL A 169 -11.44 5.35 -24.17
N TYR A 170 -12.05 6.44 -23.71
CA TYR A 170 -12.55 7.48 -24.60
C TYR A 170 -12.55 8.85 -23.93
N TRP A 171 -12.53 9.88 -24.78
CA TRP A 171 -12.64 11.26 -24.35
C TRP A 171 -14.09 11.72 -24.37
N THR A 172 -14.47 12.52 -23.39
CA THR A 172 -15.71 13.29 -23.40
C THR A 172 -15.40 14.77 -23.23
N TYR A 173 -16.36 15.63 -23.52
CA TYR A 173 -16.26 17.07 -23.28
C TYR A 173 -17.48 17.56 -22.53
N SER A 174 -17.33 18.73 -21.90
CA SER A 174 -18.31 19.39 -21.03
C SER A 174 -18.73 18.58 -19.79
N LYS A 175 -19.58 19.18 -18.95
CA LYS A 175 -20.18 18.53 -17.77
C LYS A 175 -21.19 17.45 -18.11
N ASP A 176 -21.67 17.43 -19.35
CA ASP A 176 -22.65 16.45 -19.82
C ASP A 176 -21.97 15.16 -20.33
N PHE A 177 -20.65 15.06 -20.22
CA PHE A 177 -19.84 13.91 -20.61
C PHE A 177 -20.13 13.44 -22.05
N ILE A 178 -20.24 14.41 -22.98
CA ILE A 178 -20.56 14.10 -24.36
C ILE A 178 -19.36 13.44 -25.02
N ARG A 179 -19.54 12.22 -25.52
CA ARG A 179 -18.46 11.44 -26.14
C ARG A 179 -17.88 12.15 -27.36
N LEU A 180 -16.57 12.34 -27.34
CA LEU A 180 -15.81 12.98 -28.40
C LEU A 180 -15.71 12.04 -29.62
N LYS A 181 -16.33 12.43 -30.73
CA LYS A 181 -16.32 11.62 -31.99
C LYS A 181 -15.21 12.01 -32.97
N LYS A 182 -14.67 13.22 -32.86
CA LYS A 182 -13.66 13.82 -33.75
C LYS A 182 -12.70 14.68 -32.93
N LYS A 183 -11.74 15.37 -33.56
CA LYS A 183 -10.84 16.31 -32.86
C LYS A 183 -11.63 17.34 -32.07
N SER A 184 -11.23 17.58 -30.81
CA SER A 184 -11.76 18.70 -30.04
C SER A 184 -11.15 20.02 -30.50
N ARG A 185 -11.89 21.12 -30.35
CA ARG A 185 -11.40 22.49 -30.58
C ARG A 185 -10.80 23.11 -29.32
N HIS A 186 -11.20 22.62 -28.15
CA HIS A 186 -10.73 23.04 -26.83
C HIS A 186 -10.29 21.81 -26.04
N TYR A 187 -9.14 21.90 -25.38
CA TYR A 187 -8.60 20.77 -24.60
C TYR A 187 -8.88 20.90 -23.11
N ILE A 188 -9.25 22.10 -22.64
CA ILE A 188 -9.38 22.45 -21.23
C ILE A 188 -10.53 21.68 -20.58
N ASP A 189 -11.62 21.45 -21.33
CA ASP A 189 -12.83 20.74 -20.89
C ASP A 189 -12.86 19.27 -21.31
N LEU A 190 -11.71 18.69 -21.67
CA LEU A 190 -11.61 17.28 -22.02
C LEU A 190 -11.54 16.42 -20.76
N ASN A 191 -12.48 15.49 -20.66
CA ASN A 191 -12.53 14.49 -19.61
C ASN A 191 -12.11 13.12 -20.18
N LEU A 192 -11.45 12.32 -19.37
CA LEU A 192 -11.08 10.95 -19.71
C LEU A 192 -12.04 9.97 -19.03
N HIS A 193 -12.64 9.09 -19.84
CA HIS A 193 -13.46 7.98 -19.37
C HIS A 193 -12.77 6.66 -19.67
N ILE A 194 -12.70 5.79 -18.67
CA ILE A 194 -12.13 4.46 -18.77
C ILE A 194 -13.16 3.48 -18.22
N LYS A 195 -13.58 2.51 -19.03
CA LYS A 195 -14.38 1.39 -18.57
C LYS A 195 -13.48 0.23 -18.23
N THR A 196 -13.78 -0.41 -17.10
CA THR A 196 -12.96 -1.49 -16.57
C THR A 196 -13.79 -2.71 -16.23
N HIS A 197 -13.11 -3.85 -16.17
CA HIS A 197 -13.68 -5.09 -15.66
C HIS A 197 -12.70 -5.70 -14.65
N GLY A 198 -13.25 -6.39 -13.66
CA GLY A 198 -12.45 -7.02 -12.60
C GLY A 198 -11.91 -6.05 -11.54
N TYR A 199 -12.01 -4.73 -11.74
CA TYR A 199 -11.68 -3.74 -10.71
C TYR A 199 -12.82 -3.57 -9.70
N MET A 200 -12.46 -3.35 -8.44
CA MET A 200 -13.41 -3.00 -7.37
C MET A 200 -13.56 -1.48 -7.26
N PRO A 201 -14.75 -0.96 -6.89
CA PRO A 201 -14.92 0.45 -6.59
C PRO A 201 -13.91 0.92 -5.52
N GLY A 202 -13.29 2.06 -5.75
CA GLY A 202 -12.22 2.61 -4.92
C GLY A 202 -10.80 2.23 -5.37
N GLU A 203 -10.61 1.20 -6.19
CA GLU A 203 -9.30 0.89 -6.76
C GLU A 203 -8.79 2.04 -7.65
N CYS A 204 -7.48 2.24 -7.65
CA CYS A 204 -6.83 3.31 -8.40
C CYS A 204 -6.20 2.77 -9.68
N ILE A 205 -6.30 3.53 -10.77
CA ILE A 205 -5.66 3.27 -12.04
C ILE A 205 -4.72 4.43 -12.34
N ALA A 206 -3.44 4.15 -12.51
CA ALA A 206 -2.45 5.11 -12.97
C ALA A 206 -2.47 5.15 -14.51
N ILE A 207 -2.62 6.33 -15.07
CA ILE A 207 -2.70 6.57 -16.52
C ILE A 207 -1.54 7.46 -16.93
N SER A 208 -0.80 7.04 -17.95
CA SER A 208 0.23 7.85 -18.61
C SER A 208 -0.25 8.25 -20.00
N ILE A 209 -0.36 9.55 -20.24
CA ILE A 209 -0.72 10.14 -21.52
C ILE A 209 0.56 10.69 -22.15
N LYS A 210 0.88 10.21 -23.35
CA LYS A 210 2.05 10.64 -24.13
C LYS A 210 1.68 10.81 -25.59
N ARG A 211 2.44 11.62 -26.32
CA ARG A 211 2.32 11.69 -27.78
C ARG A 211 2.95 10.45 -28.41
N ASN A 212 2.36 9.98 -29.51
CA ASN A 212 2.91 8.85 -30.28
C ASN A 212 4.26 9.17 -30.93
N ASP A 213 4.50 10.45 -31.26
CA ASP A 213 5.76 10.92 -31.87
C ASP A 213 6.89 11.14 -30.86
N LEU A 214 6.69 10.77 -29.59
CA LEU A 214 7.63 10.91 -28.48
C LEU A 214 8.08 12.36 -28.19
N THR A 215 7.44 13.35 -28.80
CA THR A 215 7.69 14.77 -28.49
C THR A 215 6.93 15.21 -27.24
N SER A 216 7.34 16.35 -26.69
CA SER A 216 6.75 16.90 -25.48
C SER A 216 5.24 17.14 -25.63
N ILE A 217 4.42 16.52 -24.78
CA ILE A 217 2.96 16.67 -24.79
C ILE A 217 2.53 18.05 -24.28
N ALA A 218 3.27 18.60 -23.32
CA ALA A 218 3.08 19.93 -22.76
C ALA A 218 4.43 20.62 -22.58
N ILE A 219 4.41 21.91 -22.25
CA ILE A 219 5.63 22.64 -21.84
C ILE A 219 6.31 21.86 -20.71
N GLU A 220 7.63 21.67 -20.83
CA GLU A 220 8.49 21.00 -19.82
C GLU A 220 8.21 19.52 -19.53
N THR A 221 7.26 18.87 -20.21
CA THR A 221 7.00 17.42 -19.99
C THR A 221 6.67 16.63 -21.26
N ASN A 222 7.20 15.40 -21.29
CA ASN A 222 6.96 14.41 -22.34
C ASN A 222 5.78 13.48 -22.06
N GLN A 223 5.28 13.46 -20.83
CA GLN A 223 4.13 12.65 -20.43
C GLN A 223 3.33 13.31 -19.31
N ILE A 224 2.02 13.07 -19.31
CA ILE A 224 1.13 13.47 -18.23
C ILE A 224 0.73 12.21 -17.46
N GLN A 225 1.01 12.19 -16.16
CA GLN A 225 0.59 11.11 -15.27
C GLN A 225 -0.61 11.58 -14.44
N ILE A 226 -1.67 10.78 -14.47
CA ILE A 226 -2.89 11.03 -13.68
C ILE A 226 -3.33 9.73 -13.03
N ILE A 227 -3.93 9.84 -11.86
CA ILE A 227 -4.51 8.71 -11.13
C ILE A 227 -6.01 8.92 -11.08
N GLY A 228 -6.77 7.92 -11.51
CA GLY A 228 -8.22 7.91 -11.40
C GLY A 228 -8.70 6.78 -10.52
N ARG A 229 -9.83 6.98 -9.85
CA ARG A 229 -10.47 5.98 -8.98
C ARG A 229 -11.65 5.34 -9.69
N VAL A 230 -11.78 4.02 -9.56
CA VAL A 230 -12.89 3.24 -10.09
C VAL A 230 -14.15 3.54 -9.27
N ASN A 231 -15.22 3.95 -9.94
CA ASN A 231 -16.51 4.22 -9.32
C ASN A 231 -17.36 2.93 -9.21
N ASN A 232 -18.56 3.07 -8.64
CA ASN A 232 -19.49 1.93 -8.46
C ASN A 232 -19.99 1.30 -9.77
N ASN A 233 -19.77 1.96 -10.92
CA ASN A 233 -20.14 1.46 -12.25
C ASN A 233 -18.96 0.78 -12.96
N ASN A 234 -17.84 0.53 -12.27
CA ASN A 234 -16.58 0.04 -12.83
C ASN A 234 -15.97 0.99 -13.89
N GLU A 235 -16.20 2.29 -13.72
CA GLU A 235 -15.67 3.32 -14.60
C GLU A 235 -14.72 4.25 -13.84
N VAL A 236 -13.73 4.80 -14.53
CA VAL A 236 -12.92 5.91 -14.05
C VAL A 236 -13.28 7.13 -14.89
N ILE A 237 -13.62 8.22 -14.22
CA ILE A 237 -13.92 9.51 -14.85
C ILE A 237 -12.96 10.53 -14.25
N ILE A 238 -12.17 11.17 -15.11
CA ILE A 238 -11.25 12.25 -14.73
C ILE A 238 -11.64 13.48 -15.54
N GLU A 239 -12.12 14.51 -14.86
CA GLU A 239 -12.54 15.76 -15.48
C GLU A 239 -11.36 16.68 -15.78
N ASN A 240 -11.48 17.48 -16.85
CA ASN A 240 -10.57 18.57 -17.20
C ASN A 240 -9.09 18.16 -17.18
N VAL A 241 -8.77 17.01 -17.79
CA VAL A 241 -7.46 16.33 -17.70
C VAL A 241 -6.30 17.26 -18.03
N PHE A 242 -6.52 18.18 -18.97
CA PHE A 242 -5.49 19.06 -19.50
C PHE A 242 -5.57 20.51 -19.00
N GLU A 243 -6.50 20.85 -18.10
CA GLU A 243 -6.73 22.24 -17.64
C GLU A 243 -5.47 22.87 -17.02
N LYS A 244 -4.64 22.06 -16.36
CA LYS A 244 -3.40 22.52 -15.71
C LYS A 244 -2.17 22.51 -16.61
N TYR A 245 -2.31 22.11 -17.87
CA TYR A 245 -1.18 21.91 -18.78
C TYR A 245 -1.26 22.86 -19.97
N THR A 246 -0.12 23.47 -20.31
CA THR A 246 0.01 24.18 -21.60
C THR A 246 0.45 23.17 -22.65
N LEU A 247 -0.52 22.64 -23.41
CA LEU A 247 -0.27 21.58 -24.40
C LEU A 247 0.48 22.11 -25.63
N ASN A 248 1.44 21.32 -26.13
CA ASN A 248 2.11 21.58 -27.41
C ASN A 248 1.22 21.11 -28.56
N LEU A 249 0.23 21.91 -28.95
CA LEU A 249 -0.65 21.61 -30.07
C LEU A 249 0.04 22.04 -31.38
N ARG A 250 0.34 21.07 -32.26
CA ARG A 250 0.84 21.31 -33.61
C ARG A 250 -0.24 20.97 -34.62
#